data_AF-A0A533SGN3-F1
#
_entry.id   AF-A0A533SGN3-F1
#
_cell.length_a   1.000
_cell.length_b   1.000
_cell.length_c   1.000
_cell.angle_alpha   90.00
_cell.angle_beta   90.00
_cell.angle_gamma   90.00
#
_symmetry.space_group_name_H-M   'P 1'
#
loop_
_entity.id
_entity.type
_entity.pdbx_description
1 polymer ?
#
loop_
_entity_poly.entity_id
_entity_poly.type
_entity_poly.pdbx_seq_one_letter_code
_entity_poly.pdbx_strand_id
1 'polypeptide(L)'
;MKNKIAAALYLAVATIFLAGAALAATCIDGGCHKYQVSYKFLHGPLAAEELGAGGCVSCHVPKGAPCTKKDAGIFEYADKKSDLCTYCHNKSTSTTHLDHNDDCLSCHSPHGSNKDGKMLNK
;
A
#
# COMPACT_ATOMS: atom_id res chain seq x y z
N MET A 1 50.00 32.83 -5.62
CA MET A 1 49.27 31.87 -4.77
C MET A 1 47.76 32.01 -5.00
N LYS A 2 47.23 31.59 -6.17
CA LYS A 2 45.81 31.82 -6.54
C LYS A 2 45.04 30.58 -7.01
N ASN A 3 45.63 29.38 -7.04
CA ASN A 3 45.03 28.25 -7.77
C ASN A 3 44.86 26.93 -7.00
N LYS A 4 44.79 26.93 -5.67
CA LYS A 4 44.61 25.68 -4.90
C LYS A 4 43.21 25.45 -4.30
N ILE A 5 42.29 26.41 -4.43
CA ILE A 5 40.96 26.32 -3.81
C ILE A 5 39.91 25.70 -4.76
N ALA A 6 40.14 25.73 -6.07
CA ALA A 6 39.18 25.20 -7.06
C ALA A 6 39.13 23.66 -7.13
N ALA A 7 40.16 22.95 -6.67
CA ALA A 7 40.21 21.49 -6.73
C ALA A 7 39.45 20.78 -5.59
N ALA A 8 39.19 21.49 -4.47
CA ALA A 8 38.49 20.92 -3.33
C ALA A 8 36.96 20.86 -3.51
N LEU A 9 36.42 21.66 -4.44
CA LEU A 9 34.97 21.68 -4.73
C LEU A 9 34.52 20.61 -5.72
N TYR A 10 35.43 20.03 -6.51
CA TYR A 10 35.09 18.96 -7.45
C TYR A 10 35.07 17.56 -6.81
N LEU A 11 35.69 17.37 -5.65
CA LEU A 11 35.72 16.06 -4.98
C LEU A 11 34.56 15.83 -4.00
N ALA A 12 33.76 16.85 -3.69
CA ALA A 12 32.61 16.71 -2.78
C ALA A 12 31.30 16.33 -3.50
N VAL A 13 31.28 16.32 -4.85
CA VAL A 13 30.09 15.96 -5.64
C VAL A 13 30.05 14.46 -5.97
N ALA A 14 31.16 13.73 -5.77
CA ALA A 14 31.30 12.33 -6.21
C ALA A 14 30.88 11.26 -5.17
N THR A 15 30.36 11.64 -4.00
CA THR A 15 30.05 10.67 -2.93
C THR A 15 28.56 10.38 -2.71
N ILE A 16 27.64 10.89 -3.54
CA ILE A 16 26.19 10.60 -3.42
C ILE A 16 25.72 9.63 -4.52
N PHE A 17 26.46 8.54 -4.75
CA PHE A 17 26.01 7.47 -5.66
C PHE A 17 26.27 6.05 -5.13
N LEU A 18 26.33 5.87 -3.81
CA LEU A 18 25.94 4.58 -3.23
C LEU A 18 24.43 4.60 -2.98
N ALA A 19 23.66 4.56 -4.08
CA ALA A 19 22.28 4.14 -4.02
C ALA A 19 22.29 2.65 -3.66
N GLY A 20 22.28 2.37 -2.35
CA GLY A 20 21.98 1.06 -1.81
C GLY A 20 20.68 0.56 -2.43
N ALA A 21 20.58 -0.76 -2.58
CA ALA A 21 19.43 -1.46 -3.15
C ALA A 21 18.13 -0.74 -2.79
N ALA A 22 17.41 -0.26 -3.80
CA ALA A 22 16.09 0.31 -3.62
C ALA A 22 15.21 -0.78 -3.00
N LEU A 23 15.03 -0.73 -1.68
CA LEU A 23 13.95 -1.40 -1.00
C LEU A 23 12.69 -0.87 -1.67
N ALA A 24 11.86 -1.76 -2.22
CA ALA A 24 10.52 -1.39 -2.67
C ALA A 24 9.85 -0.65 -1.49
N ALA A 25 9.61 0.64 -1.66
CA ALA A 25 9.05 1.51 -0.63
C ALA A 25 7.60 1.12 -0.33
N THR A 26 6.94 0.48 -1.30
CA THR A 26 5.57 0.01 -1.23
C THR A 26 5.40 -1.41 -1.80
N CYS A 27 4.21 -1.98 -1.61
CA CYS A 27 3.86 -3.30 -2.15
C CYS A 27 3.59 -3.26 -3.66
N ILE A 28 3.35 -2.08 -4.23
CA ILE A 28 3.08 -1.87 -5.67
C ILE A 28 4.33 -1.44 -6.46
N ASP A 29 5.42 -1.10 -5.76
CA ASP A 29 6.71 -0.80 -6.38
C ASP A 29 7.23 -2.00 -7.17
N GLY A 30 7.86 -1.72 -8.32
CA GLY A 30 8.23 -2.76 -9.29
C GLY A 30 7.07 -3.27 -10.14
N GLY A 31 5.84 -2.78 -9.91
CA GLY A 31 4.69 -2.99 -10.78
C GLY A 31 3.95 -4.32 -10.58
N CYS A 32 4.48 -5.24 -9.77
CA CYS A 32 3.90 -6.58 -9.58
C CYS A 32 2.48 -6.53 -9.01
N HIS A 33 2.18 -5.66 -8.04
CA HIS A 33 0.84 -5.53 -7.44
C HIS A 33 0.09 -4.26 -7.85
N LYS A 34 0.54 -3.55 -8.89
CA LYS A 34 -0.09 -2.29 -9.32
C LYS A 34 -1.57 -2.46 -9.69
N TYR A 35 -1.98 -3.67 -10.07
CA TYR A 35 -3.38 -3.99 -10.34
C TYR A 35 -4.29 -3.90 -9.10
N GLN A 36 -3.75 -4.04 -7.88
CA GLN A 36 -4.54 -3.97 -6.65
C GLN A 36 -5.07 -2.57 -6.37
N VAL A 37 -4.41 -1.53 -6.88
CA VAL A 37 -4.86 -0.13 -6.78
C VAL A 37 -5.50 0.36 -8.08
N SER A 38 -5.76 -0.52 -9.05
CA SER A 38 -6.26 -0.14 -10.37
C SER A 38 -7.79 -0.15 -10.43
N TYR A 39 -8.42 0.65 -9.55
CA TYR A 39 -9.87 0.84 -9.52
C TYR A 39 -10.24 2.32 -9.51
N LYS A 40 -11.40 2.66 -10.08
CA LYS A 40 -11.94 4.03 -10.09
C LYS A 40 -12.24 4.55 -8.68
N PHE A 41 -12.74 3.68 -7.82
CA PHE A 41 -13.02 3.97 -6.43
C PHE A 41 -12.15 3.05 -5.57
N LEU A 42 -11.28 3.64 -4.75
CA LEU A 42 -10.37 2.93 -3.86
C LEU A 42 -10.78 3.13 -2.40
N HIS A 43 -10.54 2.13 -1.55
CA HIS A 43 -10.50 2.37 -0.11
C HIS A 43 -9.32 3.30 0.21
N GLY A 44 -9.47 4.13 1.25
CA GLY A 44 -8.48 5.14 1.66
C GLY A 44 -7.04 4.59 1.74
N PRO A 45 -6.80 3.44 2.41
CA PRO A 45 -5.47 2.82 2.44
C PRO A 45 -4.91 2.47 1.05
N LEU A 46 -5.75 2.06 0.08
CA LEU A 46 -5.28 1.77 -1.27
C LEU A 46 -4.95 3.03 -2.07
N ALA A 47 -5.72 4.11 -1.88
CA ALA A 47 -5.35 5.41 -2.43
C ALA A 47 -4.02 5.91 -1.82
N ALA A 48 -3.80 5.69 -0.52
CA ALA A 48 -2.53 6.01 0.13
C ALA A 48 -1.37 5.17 -0.43
N GLU A 49 -1.59 3.87 -0.67
CA GLU A 49 -0.61 3.00 -1.34
C GLU A 49 -0.26 3.51 -2.75
N GLU A 50 -1.26 3.88 -3.56
CA GLU A 50 -1.05 4.45 -4.89
C GLU A 50 -0.18 5.73 -4.86
N LEU A 51 -0.31 6.52 -3.80
CA LEU A 51 0.48 7.73 -3.56
C LEU A 51 1.86 7.46 -2.92
N GLY A 52 2.24 6.20 -2.72
CA GLY A 52 3.55 5.85 -2.15
C GLY A 52 3.61 5.83 -0.63
N ALA A 53 2.47 5.95 0.07
CA ALA A 53 2.42 6.08 1.53
C ALA A 53 2.31 4.75 2.29
N GLY A 54 2.39 3.61 1.61
CA GLY A 54 2.42 2.29 2.25
C GLY A 54 1.12 1.89 2.94
N GLY A 55 -0.04 2.15 2.33
CA GLY A 55 -1.33 1.86 2.95
C GLY A 55 -1.71 0.37 2.99
N CYS A 56 -1.07 -0.51 2.21
CA CYS A 56 -1.32 -1.95 2.24
C CYS A 56 -1.19 -2.54 3.65
N VAL A 57 -0.26 -2.01 4.47
CA VAL A 57 0.02 -2.56 5.79
C VAL A 57 -1.06 -2.29 6.84
N SER A 58 -2.07 -1.48 6.49
CA SER A 58 -3.25 -1.25 7.33
C SER A 58 -4.13 -2.50 7.43
N CYS A 59 -4.06 -3.38 6.43
CA CYS A 59 -4.86 -4.61 6.37
C CYS A 59 -4.00 -5.87 6.27
N HIS A 60 -2.80 -5.77 5.70
CA HIS A 60 -1.90 -6.90 5.46
C HIS A 60 -0.58 -6.75 6.20
N VAL A 61 -0.13 -7.79 6.90
CA VAL A 61 1.18 -7.77 7.57
C VAL A 61 2.14 -8.68 6.80
N PRO A 62 3.25 -8.14 6.25
CA PRO A 62 4.28 -8.97 5.65
C PRO A 62 4.79 -10.02 6.62
N LYS A 63 4.94 -11.24 6.14
CA LYS A 63 5.40 -12.39 6.92
C LYS A 63 6.42 -13.18 6.12
N GLY A 64 7.40 -13.78 6.79
CA GLY A 64 8.34 -14.68 6.11
C GLY A 64 9.22 -13.99 5.08
N ALA A 65 9.45 -14.64 3.94
CA ALA A 65 10.35 -14.14 2.91
C ALA A 65 9.71 -12.98 2.12
N PRO A 66 10.49 -11.93 1.79
CA PRO A 66 10.02 -10.85 0.94
C PRO A 66 9.74 -11.35 -0.49
N CYS A 67 8.88 -10.64 -1.22
CA CYS A 67 8.62 -10.95 -2.61
C CYS A 67 9.89 -10.80 -3.47
N THR A 68 10.00 -11.63 -4.49
CA THR A 68 11.01 -11.51 -5.55
C THR A 68 10.31 -11.32 -6.89
N LYS A 69 11.08 -11.13 -7.97
CA LYS A 69 10.51 -11.13 -9.32
C LYS A 69 9.84 -12.47 -9.71
N LYS A 70 10.19 -13.55 -9.02
CA LYS A 70 9.73 -14.91 -9.33
C LYS A 70 8.73 -15.44 -8.32
N ASP A 71 8.84 -14.99 -7.07
CA ASP A 71 8.09 -15.56 -5.93
C ASP A 71 7.27 -14.46 -5.25
N ALA A 72 6.00 -14.76 -4.99
CA ALA A 72 5.15 -13.89 -4.20
C ALA A 72 5.65 -13.85 -2.75
N GLY A 73 5.62 -12.67 -2.13
CA GLY A 73 5.87 -12.52 -0.70
C GLY A 73 4.72 -13.13 0.09
N ILE A 74 4.98 -13.50 1.34
CA ILE A 74 3.94 -14.00 2.23
C ILE A 74 3.41 -12.83 3.07
N PHE A 75 2.11 -12.82 3.30
CA PHE A 75 1.47 -11.87 4.20
C PHE A 75 0.31 -12.55 4.92
N GLU A 76 -0.07 -11.95 6.04
CA GLU A 76 -1.24 -12.31 6.83
C GLU A 76 -2.17 -11.10 6.91
N TYR A 77 -3.39 -11.29 7.42
CA TYR A 77 -4.24 -10.16 7.77
C TYR A 77 -3.75 -9.54 9.08
N ALA A 78 -3.82 -8.21 9.20
CA ALA A 78 -3.43 -7.52 10.42
C ALA A 78 -4.36 -7.83 11.61
N ASP A 79 -5.61 -8.25 11.32
CA ASP A 79 -6.59 -8.69 12.31
C ASP A 79 -7.64 -9.61 11.65
N LYS A 80 -8.69 -10.00 12.38
CA LYS A 80 -9.86 -10.66 11.83
C LYS A 80 -10.51 -9.78 10.76
N LYS A 81 -11.07 -10.43 9.73
CA LYS A 81 -11.65 -9.74 8.56
C LYS A 81 -12.68 -8.67 8.92
N SER A 82 -13.61 -8.97 9.83
CA SER A 82 -14.63 -8.01 10.31
C SER A 82 -14.02 -6.84 11.08
N ASP A 83 -12.97 -7.11 11.84
CA ASP A 83 -12.36 -6.16 12.77
C ASP A 83 -11.54 -5.12 11.99
N LEU A 84 -10.89 -5.55 10.89
CA LEU A 84 -10.25 -4.64 9.93
C LEU A 84 -11.22 -3.61 9.34
N CYS A 85 -12.45 -4.03 8.99
CA CYS A 85 -13.46 -3.12 8.43
C CYS A 85 -13.99 -2.16 9.49
N THR A 86 -14.28 -2.69 10.68
CA THR A 86 -14.91 -1.93 11.77
C THR A 86 -13.96 -1.01 12.53
N TYR A 87 -12.64 -1.16 12.33
CA TYR A 87 -11.64 -0.21 12.79
C TYR A 87 -11.93 1.22 12.33
N CYS A 88 -12.38 1.38 11.07
CA CYS A 88 -12.79 2.68 10.52
C CYS A 88 -14.31 2.83 10.38
N HIS A 89 -15.01 1.77 9.98
CA HIS A 89 -16.45 1.79 9.71
C HIS A 89 -17.24 1.27 10.92
N ASN A 90 -17.57 2.18 11.84
CA ASN A 90 -18.31 1.78 13.03
C ASN A 90 -19.76 1.38 12.69
N LYS A 91 -20.37 0.56 13.56
CA LYS A 91 -21.75 0.06 13.41
C LYS A 91 -22.82 1.15 13.37
N SER A 92 -22.58 2.27 14.05
CA SER A 92 -23.53 3.39 14.16
C SER A 92 -23.52 4.38 12.99
N THR A 93 -22.47 4.38 12.15
CA THR A 93 -22.29 5.34 11.04
C THR A 93 -22.41 4.69 9.65
N SER A 94 -22.62 3.38 9.58
CA SER A 94 -22.74 2.65 8.32
C SER A 94 -24.20 2.31 8.01
N THR A 95 -24.57 2.37 6.75
CA THR A 95 -25.96 2.18 6.29
C THR A 95 -26.47 0.76 6.56
N THR A 96 -27.55 0.65 7.32
CA THR A 96 -28.62 -0.37 7.29
C THR A 96 -28.28 -1.88 7.47
N HIS A 97 -27.02 -2.33 7.44
CA HIS A 97 -26.70 -3.79 7.41
C HIS A 97 -25.74 -4.30 8.50
N LEU A 98 -25.03 -3.44 9.24
CA LEU A 98 -24.08 -3.88 10.29
C LEU A 98 -24.74 -4.53 11.50
N ASP A 99 -26.06 -4.36 11.66
CA ASP A 99 -26.83 -5.05 12.69
C ASP A 99 -27.04 -6.54 12.38
N HIS A 100 -26.79 -6.98 11.14
CA HIS A 100 -27.18 -8.32 10.67
C HIS A 100 -26.10 -9.10 9.89
N ASN A 101 -24.96 -8.51 9.56
CA ASN A 101 -23.92 -9.20 8.79
C ASN A 101 -22.50 -8.72 9.14
N ASP A 102 -21.63 -9.66 9.52
CA ASP A 102 -20.20 -9.48 9.78
C ASP A 102 -19.30 -9.92 8.61
N ASP A 103 -19.87 -10.56 7.58
CA ASP A 103 -19.20 -10.91 6.33
C ASP A 103 -19.30 -9.78 5.30
N CYS A 104 -18.53 -8.72 5.54
CA CYS A 104 -18.46 -7.55 4.66
C CYS A 104 -18.04 -7.92 3.22
N LEU A 105 -17.16 -8.91 3.08
CA LEU A 105 -16.56 -9.29 1.79
C LEU A 105 -17.48 -10.13 0.90
N SER A 106 -18.59 -10.64 1.44
CA SER A 106 -19.64 -11.28 0.64
C SER A 106 -20.19 -10.35 -0.44
N CYS A 107 -20.21 -9.04 -0.16
CA CYS A 107 -20.78 -8.02 -1.02
C CYS A 107 -19.79 -6.92 -1.41
N HIS A 108 -18.80 -6.60 -0.57
CA HIS A 108 -17.84 -5.52 -0.82
C HIS A 108 -16.46 -6.03 -1.25
N SER A 109 -15.82 -5.27 -2.14
CA SER A 109 -14.45 -5.47 -2.60
C SER A 109 -13.50 -4.69 -1.69
N PRO A 110 -12.52 -5.34 -1.05
CA PRO A 110 -11.63 -4.68 -0.09
C PRO A 110 -10.64 -3.74 -0.77
N HIS A 111 -10.39 -3.93 -2.07
CA HIS A 111 -9.43 -3.11 -2.81
C HIS A 111 -10.10 -1.92 -3.51
N GLY A 112 -11.25 -2.14 -4.13
CA GLY A 112 -11.97 -1.07 -4.79
C GLY A 112 -13.01 -1.56 -5.78
N SER A 113 -13.69 -0.61 -6.43
CA SER A 113 -14.69 -0.88 -7.46
C SER A 113 -14.56 0.10 -8.61
N ASN A 114 -14.95 -0.33 -9.80
CA ASN A 114 -15.09 0.53 -10.97
C ASN A 114 -16.50 1.10 -11.13
N LYS A 115 -17.46 0.61 -10.35
CA LYS A 115 -18.89 0.91 -10.49
C LYS A 115 -19.32 2.09 -9.63
N ASP A 116 -19.08 2.01 -8.33
CA ASP A 116 -19.47 3.04 -7.37
C ASP A 116 -18.59 3.03 -6.12
N GLY A 117 -18.72 4.09 -5.32
CA GLY A 117 -18.00 4.26 -4.05
C GLY A 117 -18.51 3.37 -2.90
N LYS A 118 -19.54 2.53 -3.13
CA LYS A 118 -19.95 1.50 -2.15
C LYS A 118 -19.13 0.24 -2.30
N MET A 119 -18.21 0.16 -3.26
CA MET A 119 -17.27 -0.94 -3.42
C MET A 119 -17.94 -2.30 -3.59
N LEU A 120 -19.10 -2.38 -4.24
CA LEU A 120 -19.79 -3.67 -4.42
C LEU A 120 -19.04 -4.59 -5.39
N ASN A 121 -19.05 -5.89 -5.11
CA ASN A 121 -18.45 -6.96 -5.92
C ASN A 121 -19.17 -7.18 -7.27
N LYS A 122 -20.30 -6.50 -7.53
CA LYS A 122 -21.14 -6.61 -8.73
C LYS A 122 -21.64 -5.25 -9.20
#